data_AF-A0A2M7PJV5-F1
#
_entry.id   AF-A0A2M7PJV5-F1
#
_cell.length_a   1.000
_cell.length_b   1.000
_cell.length_c   1.000
_cell.angle_alpha   90.00
_cell.angle_beta   90.00
_cell.angle_gamma   90.00
#
_symmetry.space_group_name_H-M   'P 1'
#
loop_
_entity.id
_entity.type
_entity.pdbx_description
1 polymer ?
#
loop_
_entity_poly.entity_id
_entity_poly.type
_entity_poly.pdbx_seq_one_letter_code
_entity_poly.pdbx_strand_id
1 'polypeptide(L)'
;SEPNISITVEVASGSIPDGMELQIEAKPYVGMSKSRQGMPTGKIRVSNRPRVLIDNISTCYTGSGRNEGHQLIFSFIITDYSKVRSGISTIYVQYTITQ
;
A
#
# COMPACT_ATOMS: atom_id res chain seq x y z
N SER A 1 -12.37 -16.32 17.90
CA SER A 1 -12.10 -14.93 17.52
C SER A 1 -12.66 -14.71 16.13
N GLU A 2 -13.25 -13.55 15.85
CA GLU A 2 -13.59 -13.21 14.46
C GLU A 2 -12.28 -13.07 13.66
N PRO A 3 -12.22 -13.57 12.41
CA PRO A 3 -11.02 -13.48 11.59
C PRO A 3 -10.72 -12.01 11.27
N ASN A 4 -9.45 -11.61 11.43
CA ASN A 4 -9.01 -10.26 11.15
C ASN A 4 -8.54 -10.17 9.70
N ILE A 5 -9.38 -9.60 8.83
CA ILE A 5 -9.03 -9.42 7.43
C ILE A 5 -8.09 -8.22 7.30
N SER A 6 -7.01 -8.40 6.53
CA SER A 6 -6.02 -7.35 6.27
C SER A 6 -5.63 -7.29 4.79
N ILE A 7 -5.09 -6.16 4.37
CA ILE A 7 -4.43 -5.99 3.06
C ILE A 7 -2.94 -5.83 3.30
N THR A 8 -2.13 -6.73 2.75
CA THR A 8 -0.67 -6.59 2.72
C THR A 8 -0.19 -6.05 1.38
N VAL A 9 0.95 -5.36 1.39
CA VAL A 9 1.64 -4.84 0.20
C VAL A 9 3.09 -5.33 0.15
N GLU A 10 3.56 -5.65 -1.06
CA GLU A 10 4.95 -6.04 -1.35
C GLU A 10 5.36 -5.72 -2.79
N VAL A 11 6.66 -5.76 -3.06
CA VAL A 11 7.19 -5.84 -4.43
C VAL A 11 7.14 -7.30 -4.88
N ALA A 12 6.26 -7.62 -5.82
CA ALA A 12 6.16 -8.96 -6.39
C ALA A 12 7.28 -9.26 -7.39
N SER A 13 7.67 -8.26 -8.20
CA SER A 13 8.78 -8.39 -9.14
C SER A 13 9.32 -7.03 -9.59
N GLY A 14 10.47 -7.06 -10.26
CA GLY A 14 11.29 -5.87 -10.50
C GLY A 14 12.13 -5.49 -9.29
N SER A 15 12.85 -4.39 -9.39
CA SER A 15 13.70 -3.86 -8.31
C SER A 15 13.50 -2.37 -8.14
N ILE A 16 13.49 -1.93 -6.88
CA ILE A 16 13.61 -0.51 -6.56
C ILE A 16 15.05 -0.09 -6.91
N PRO A 17 15.25 0.96 -7.73
CA PRO A 17 16.59 1.41 -8.10
C PRO A 17 17.45 1.76 -6.87
N ASP A 18 18.76 1.55 -6.99
CA ASP A 18 19.71 1.89 -5.94
C ASP A 18 19.66 3.38 -5.58
N GLY A 19 19.79 3.67 -4.29
CA GLY A 19 19.69 5.04 -3.77
C GLY A 19 18.25 5.58 -3.75
N MET A 20 17.25 4.73 -3.97
CA MET A 20 15.83 5.09 -3.86
C MET A 20 15.08 4.16 -2.90
N GLU A 21 13.91 4.63 -2.49
CA GLU A 21 12.95 3.90 -1.68
C GLU A 21 11.54 4.17 -2.18
N LEU A 22 10.73 3.11 -2.27
CA LEU A 22 9.30 3.23 -2.49
C LEU A 22 8.57 3.18 -1.14
N GLN A 23 7.79 4.23 -0.87
CA GLN A 23 6.84 4.28 0.24
C GLN A 23 5.40 4.28 -0.27
N ILE A 24 4.53 3.55 0.42
CA ILE A 24 3.09 3.52 0.15
C ILE A 24 2.34 3.84 1.44
N GLU A 25 1.33 4.69 1.34
CA GLU A 25 0.41 5.03 2.42
C GLU A 25 -1.02 4.84 1.96
N ALA A 26 -1.86 4.21 2.78
CA ALA A 26 -3.30 4.28 2.62
C ALA A 26 -3.84 5.42 3.51
N LYS A 27 -4.66 6.30 2.96
CA LYS A 27 -5.43 7.27 3.76
C LYS A 27 -6.64 6.59 4.40
N PRO A 28 -7.21 7.16 5.48
CA PRO A 28 -8.46 6.66 6.05
C PRO A 28 -9.53 6.50 4.97
N TYR A 29 -10.42 5.51 5.13
CA TYR A 29 -11.54 5.32 4.22
C TYR A 29 -12.37 6.60 4.14
N VAL A 30 -12.74 6.98 2.93
CA VAL A 30 -13.74 8.03 2.67
C VAL A 30 -14.93 7.36 1.98
N GLY A 31 -16.13 7.73 2.40
CA GLY A 31 -17.37 7.26 1.79
C GLY A 31 -18.52 7.11 2.78
N MET A 32 -19.67 6.61 2.30
CA MET A 32 -20.91 6.53 3.10
C MET A 32 -21.12 5.19 3.82
N SER A 33 -20.17 4.25 3.72
CA SER A 33 -20.33 2.95 4.36
C SER A 33 -20.40 3.06 5.89
N LYS A 34 -21.26 2.25 6.52
CA LYS A 34 -21.49 2.23 7.98
C LYS A 34 -20.65 1.19 8.73
N SER A 35 -19.96 0.31 8.02
CA SER A 35 -19.14 -0.79 8.58
C SER A 35 -17.65 -0.40 8.66
N ARG A 36 -16.77 -1.24 9.20
CA ARG A 36 -15.32 -0.95 9.27
C ARG A 36 -14.63 -1.40 7.97
N GLN A 37 -14.23 -0.46 7.10
CA GLN A 37 -13.50 -0.76 5.84
C GLN A 37 -12.01 -1.03 6.06
N GLY A 38 -11.56 -1.01 7.30
CA GLY A 38 -10.17 -1.16 7.69
C GLY A 38 -9.54 0.14 8.17
N MET A 39 -8.43 0.01 8.88
CA MET A 39 -7.63 1.11 9.40
C MET A 39 -6.25 1.06 8.74
N PRO A 40 -5.79 2.15 8.10
CA PRO A 40 -4.43 2.22 7.59
C PRO A 40 -3.40 2.08 8.72
N THR A 41 -2.29 1.41 8.42
CA THR A 41 -1.18 1.22 9.38
C THR A 41 -0.12 2.34 9.28
N GLY A 42 -0.29 3.27 8.34
CA GLY A 42 0.62 4.40 8.11
C GLY A 42 1.44 4.24 6.83
N LYS A 43 2.58 4.94 6.79
CA LYS A 43 3.54 4.86 5.67
C LYS A 43 4.38 3.60 5.77
N ILE A 44 4.45 2.85 4.67
CA ILE A 44 5.21 1.61 4.59
C ILE A 44 6.34 1.75 3.59
N ARG A 45 7.56 1.44 4.04
CA ARG A 45 8.68 1.13 3.15
C ARG A 45 8.43 -0.22 2.50
N VAL A 46 8.19 -0.22 1.20
CA VAL A 46 7.85 -1.44 0.46
C VAL A 46 9.12 -2.25 0.18
N SER A 47 9.01 -3.56 0.32
CA SER A 47 10.07 -4.54 0.01
C SER A 47 9.44 -5.79 -0.62
N ASN A 48 10.24 -6.77 -0.99
CA ASN A 48 9.79 -8.11 -1.41
C ASN A 48 9.25 -8.99 -0.26
N ARG A 49 8.81 -8.36 0.84
CA ARG A 49 8.24 -9.02 1.99
C ARG A 49 6.89 -8.35 2.27
N PRO A 50 5.79 -9.11 2.42
CA PRO A 50 4.49 -8.55 2.73
C PRO A 50 4.52 -7.71 4.02
N ARG A 51 3.92 -6.52 3.94
CA ARG A 51 3.67 -5.66 5.12
C ARG A 51 2.21 -5.23 5.12
N VAL A 52 1.57 -5.27 6.29
CA VAL A 52 0.15 -4.89 6.44
C VAL A 52 -0.02 -3.40 6.19
N LEU A 53 -0.80 -3.03 5.17
CA LEU A 53 -1.12 -1.65 4.77
C LEU A 53 -2.46 -1.18 5.35
N ILE A 54 -3.45 -2.06 5.38
CA ILE A 54 -4.77 -1.82 5.96
C ILE A 54 -5.11 -3.05 6.80
N ASP A 55 -5.52 -2.82 8.05
CA ASP A 55 -5.87 -3.87 9.01
C ASP A 55 -7.32 -3.71 9.51
N ASN A 56 -7.86 -4.69 10.24
CA ASN A 56 -9.19 -4.60 10.85
C ASN A 56 -10.32 -4.38 9.83
N ILE A 57 -10.24 -5.05 8.69
CA ILE A 57 -11.27 -5.01 7.64
C ILE A 57 -12.43 -5.92 8.05
N SER A 58 -13.64 -5.36 8.13
CA SER A 58 -14.87 -6.15 8.33
C SER A 58 -15.61 -6.42 7.02
N THR A 59 -15.44 -5.53 6.03
CA THR A 59 -16.01 -5.67 4.70
C THR A 59 -15.06 -5.07 3.66
N CYS A 60 -14.99 -5.68 2.49
CA CYS A 60 -14.24 -5.17 1.35
C CYS A 60 -15.05 -4.23 0.44
N TYR A 61 -16.31 -3.93 0.78
CA TYR A 61 -17.12 -2.99 0.01
C TYR A 61 -16.67 -1.55 0.26
N THR A 62 -16.17 -0.91 -0.79
CA THR A 62 -15.65 0.47 -0.72
C THR A 62 -16.57 1.50 -1.35
N GLY A 63 -17.75 1.12 -1.84
CA GLY A 63 -18.61 2.03 -2.62
C GLY A 63 -18.17 2.21 -4.08
N SER A 64 -18.80 3.15 -4.78
CA SER A 64 -18.50 3.47 -6.18
C SER A 64 -18.49 4.99 -6.41
N GLY A 65 -17.52 5.47 -7.21
CA GLY A 65 -17.39 6.89 -7.56
C GLY A 65 -16.16 7.57 -6.94
N ARG A 66 -16.08 8.89 -7.13
CA ARG A 66 -14.98 9.71 -6.59
C ARG A 66 -15.15 9.84 -5.08
N ASN A 67 -14.05 9.71 -4.33
CA ASN A 67 -14.00 9.79 -2.86
C ASN A 67 -14.62 8.58 -2.12
N GLU A 68 -14.61 7.42 -2.76
CA GLU A 68 -15.01 6.15 -2.14
C GLU A 68 -13.77 5.25 -2.02
N GLY A 69 -13.49 4.74 -0.82
CA GLY A 69 -12.36 3.84 -0.55
C GLY A 69 -11.17 4.49 0.17
N HIS A 70 -10.06 3.74 0.23
CA HIS A 70 -8.78 4.21 0.75
C HIS A 70 -7.94 4.78 -0.40
N GLN A 71 -7.59 6.07 -0.32
CA GLN A 71 -6.64 6.65 -1.27
C GLN A 71 -5.24 6.09 -1.02
N LEU A 72 -4.64 5.50 -2.04
CA LEU A 72 -3.24 5.06 -2.01
C LEU A 72 -2.33 6.20 -2.48
N ILE A 73 -1.34 6.54 -1.66
CA ILE A 73 -0.30 7.51 -1.99
C ILE A 73 1.02 6.77 -2.15
N PHE A 74 1.61 6.90 -3.34
CA PHE A 74 2.93 6.38 -3.66
C PHE A 74 3.94 7.52 -3.57
N SER A 75 5.10 7.25 -2.98
CA SER A 75 6.17 8.23 -2.86
C SER A 75 7.51 7.56 -3.11
N PHE A 76 8.31 8.15 -4.00
CA PHE A 76 9.71 7.79 -4.15
C PHE A 76 10.58 8.77 -3.36
N ILE A 77 11.44 8.22 -2.51
CA ILE A 77 12.39 8.98 -1.73
C ILE A 77 13.79 8.62 -2.23
N ILE A 78 14.59 9.64 -2.53
CA ILE A 78 16.01 9.44 -2.82
C ILE A 78 16.73 9.33 -1.48
N THR A 79 17.30 8.15 -1.21
CA THR A 79 18.06 7.86 0.01
C THR A 79 19.55 8.10 -0.17
N ASP A 80 20.06 8.00 -1.41
CA ASP A 80 21.47 8.23 -1.74
C ASP A 80 21.63 8.74 -3.18
N TYR A 81 21.86 10.05 -3.33
CA TYR A 81 22.03 10.69 -4.64
C TYR A 81 23.23 10.17 -5.43
N SER A 82 24.27 9.65 -4.77
CA SER A 82 25.47 9.14 -5.45
C SER A 82 25.20 7.84 -6.22
N LYS A 83 24.13 7.13 -5.87
CA LYS A 83 23.73 5.85 -6.47
C LYS A 83 22.64 5.98 -7.52
N VAL A 84 21.93 7.12 -7.56
CA VAL A 84 20.89 7.38 -8.55
C VAL A 84 21.49 7.43 -9.96
N ARG A 85 20.86 6.72 -10.90
CA ARG A 85 21.24 6.70 -12.32
C ARG A 85 20.01 6.94 -13.18
N SER A 86 20.20 7.56 -14.33
CA SER A 86 19.14 7.68 -15.34
C SER A 86 18.82 6.31 -15.91
N GLY A 87 17.54 5.98 -15.99
CA GLY A 87 17.09 4.71 -16.55
C GLY A 87 15.60 4.53 -16.39
N ILE A 88 15.11 3.38 -16.86
CA ILE A 88 13.73 2.95 -16.70
C ILE A 88 13.74 1.70 -15.82
N SER A 89 12.85 1.67 -14.83
CA SER A 89 12.67 0.50 -13.98
C SER A 89 11.17 0.25 -13.81
N THR A 90 10.78 -1.00 -14.01
CA THR A 90 9.39 -1.45 -13.80
C THR A 90 9.33 -2.18 -12.47
N ILE A 91 8.43 -1.74 -11.59
CA ILE A 91 8.20 -2.34 -10.28
C ILE A 91 6.76 -2.82 -10.23
N TYR A 92 6.57 -4.11 -9.95
CA TYR A 92 5.25 -4.70 -9.78
C TYR A 92 4.93 -4.77 -8.30
N VAL A 93 3.95 -3.99 -7.87
CA VAL A 93 3.47 -3.97 -6.48
C VAL A 93 2.25 -4.89 -6.37
N GLN A 94 2.30 -5.85 -5.47
CA GLN A 94 1.20 -6.77 -5.18
C GLN A 94 0.50 -6.37 -3.89
N TYR A 95 -0.83 -6.44 -3.94
CA TYR A 95 -1.71 -6.28 -2.81
C TYR A 95 -2.47 -7.59 -2.58
N THR A 96 -2.44 -8.09 -1.36
CA THR A 96 -3.08 -9.37 -1.01
C THR A 96 -4.04 -9.14 0.14
N ILE A 97 -5.30 -9.56 -0.04
CA ILE A 97 -6.26 -9.66 1.05
C ILE A 97 -6.01 -10.99 1.77
N THR A 98 -5.79 -10.95 3.09
CA THR A 98 -5.55 -12.13 3.94
C THR A 98 -6.60 -12.20 5.06
N GLN A 99 -6.89 -13.41 5.54
CA GLN A 99 -7.90 -13.71 6.56
C GLN A 99 -7.31 -14.62 7.65
#